data_AF-A0A261A5G1-F1
#
_entry.id   AF-A0A261A5G1-F1
#
_cell.length_a   1.000
_cell.length_b   1.000
_cell.length_c   1.000
_cell.angle_alpha   90.00
_cell.angle_beta   90.00
_cell.angle_gamma   90.00
#
_symmetry.space_group_name_H-M   'P 1'
#
loop_
_entity.id
_entity.type
_entity.pdbx_description
1 polymer ?
#
loop_
_entity_poly.entity_id
_entity_poly.type
_entity_poly.pdbx_seq_one_letter_code
_entity_poly.pdbx_strand_id
1 'polypeptide(L)'
;MKDGQVNPMDGIMELEHWKNLKAVILDDFSIGNMAQNIAHLNYFCCDTPALTVEDVIQIKNLYFHPTQISSCHFVFRDLNIRQNLYNFLGPAEERGENDPMEKKKWCFQMSLEPTLVAMPEVVKDHLFQYLRYFDIVRLHKTCHDLRDYITVNRPNASYRMIEVFQAMNNIQVILKTEDKDGETNSFFLIYREQEGGCLIETAEYNRDNRRTRSVNGVNYLEAFFHDFGLLLKHQKSILFEMEITPFNSQKQRSQFWKAMQKVFEESGRIRSQRCILKHVSASDVLSILPFFDATCIEKMELTGMEDGKVNPMDGIIELKHWKNLKSVILDDFSIGNIAQNIAHLNYFCCITPELTGEDVLQIKNMFFHPTQISSCHFLFRGSNLKQNLYNFLGPAQERHENDHVKKWSFRSPIAQQELKVTIIHETISFKRIIK
;
A
#
# COMPACT_ATOMS: atom_id res chain seq x y z
N MET A 1 -11.40 -54.23 56.24
CA MET A 1 -11.67 -52.79 56.50
C MET A 1 -13.06 -52.69 57.11
N LYS A 2 -13.22 -51.87 58.16
CA LYS A 2 -14.54 -51.59 58.77
C LYS A 2 -15.27 -50.53 57.93
N ASP A 3 -16.59 -50.60 57.97
CA ASP A 3 -17.56 -49.80 57.24
C ASP A 3 -17.23 -48.31 57.08
N GLY A 4 -17.31 -47.82 55.83
CA GLY A 4 -17.76 -46.46 55.51
C GLY A 4 -16.82 -45.26 55.75
N GLN A 5 -15.56 -45.44 56.17
CA GLN A 5 -14.62 -44.32 56.26
C GLN A 5 -13.90 -44.07 54.92
N VAL A 6 -14.27 -42.97 54.25
CA VAL A 6 -13.54 -42.43 53.08
C VAL A 6 -12.34 -41.63 53.57
N ASN A 7 -11.16 -41.85 53.00
CA ASN A 7 -9.95 -41.12 53.40
C ASN A 7 -9.88 -39.75 52.69
N PRO A 8 -9.86 -38.62 53.42
CA PRO A 8 -9.71 -37.30 52.81
C PRO A 8 -8.25 -37.06 52.38
N MET A 9 -8.07 -36.56 51.15
CA MET A 9 -6.75 -36.26 50.57
C MET A 9 -6.26 -34.83 50.84
N ASP A 10 -7.05 -33.99 51.52
CA ASP A 10 -6.83 -32.54 51.58
C ASP A 10 -5.41 -32.15 52.04
N GLY A 11 -4.85 -32.84 53.04
CA GLY A 11 -3.48 -32.57 53.53
C GLY A 11 -2.36 -33.01 52.59
N ILE A 12 -2.59 -34.00 51.72
CA ILE A 12 -1.60 -34.46 50.72
C ILE A 12 -1.54 -33.49 49.53
N MET A 13 -2.67 -32.88 49.19
CA MET A 13 -2.78 -31.97 48.04
C MET A 13 -2.08 -30.63 48.25
N GLU A 14 -1.84 -30.24 49.51
CA GLU A 14 -1.08 -29.04 49.85
C GLU A 14 0.43 -29.21 49.61
N LEU A 15 0.92 -30.46 49.55
CA LEU A 15 2.34 -30.77 49.39
C LEU A 15 2.86 -30.33 48.02
N GLU A 16 4.08 -29.81 47.98
CA GLU A 16 4.76 -29.42 46.74
C GLU A 16 4.89 -30.59 45.76
N HIS A 17 5.05 -31.81 46.29
CA HIS A 17 5.09 -33.04 45.50
C HIS A 17 3.80 -33.23 44.68
N TRP A 18 2.63 -32.94 45.26
CA TRP A 18 1.34 -33.04 44.56
C TRP A 18 1.25 -32.04 43.41
N LYS A 19 1.66 -30.79 43.66
CA LYS A 19 1.62 -29.69 42.67
C LYS A 19 2.53 -29.94 41.45
N ASN A 20 3.52 -30.82 41.58
CA ASN A 20 4.44 -31.18 40.51
C ASN A 20 4.06 -32.48 39.78
N LEU A 21 3.00 -33.18 40.22
CA LEU A 21 2.52 -34.36 39.51
C LEU A 21 1.93 -33.99 38.16
N LYS A 22 2.03 -34.92 37.21
CA LYS A 22 1.39 -34.82 35.89
C LYS A 22 0.26 -35.81 35.69
N ALA A 23 0.23 -36.89 36.48
CA ALA A 23 -0.79 -37.92 36.40
C ALA A 23 -1.03 -38.53 37.77
N VAL A 24 -2.29 -38.80 38.09
CA VAL A 24 -2.70 -39.38 39.37
C VAL A 24 -3.81 -40.41 39.17
N ILE A 25 -3.71 -41.53 39.89
CA ILE A 25 -4.75 -42.56 40.02
C ILE A 25 -5.01 -42.77 41.52
N LEU A 26 -6.25 -42.62 41.95
CA LEU A 26 -6.68 -42.80 43.34
C LEU A 26 -7.82 -43.82 43.42
N ASP A 27 -7.83 -44.57 44.52
CA ASP A 27 -8.83 -45.60 44.79
C ASP A 27 -9.38 -45.42 46.22
N ASP A 28 -10.70 -45.30 46.34
CA ASP A 28 -11.43 -45.07 47.61
C ASP A 28 -11.02 -43.81 48.41
N PHE A 29 -10.69 -42.69 47.72
CA PHE A 29 -10.38 -41.40 48.36
C PHE A 29 -11.44 -40.32 48.12
N SER A 30 -11.59 -39.38 49.06
CA SER A 30 -12.37 -38.14 48.87
C SER A 30 -11.44 -36.95 48.64
N ILE A 31 -11.90 -36.05 47.77
CA ILE A 31 -11.13 -34.90 47.32
C ILE A 31 -12.01 -33.66 47.47
N GLY A 32 -11.64 -32.76 48.40
CA GLY A 32 -12.23 -31.43 48.45
C GLY A 32 -11.76 -30.57 47.27
N ASN A 33 -12.62 -29.65 46.81
CA ASN A 33 -12.31 -28.69 45.74
C ASN A 33 -11.65 -29.34 44.51
N MET A 34 -12.23 -30.46 44.08
CA MET A 34 -11.63 -31.39 43.12
C MET A 34 -11.14 -30.72 41.85
N ALA A 35 -11.94 -29.81 41.27
CA ALA A 35 -11.56 -29.10 40.06
C ALA A 35 -10.27 -28.28 40.21
N GLN A 36 -10.10 -27.58 41.32
CA GLN A 36 -8.89 -26.77 41.56
C GLN A 36 -7.66 -27.65 41.78
N ASN A 37 -7.83 -28.73 42.54
CA ASN A 37 -6.72 -29.60 42.96
C ASN A 37 -6.18 -30.50 41.85
N ILE A 38 -6.90 -30.67 40.73
CA ILE A 38 -6.47 -31.47 39.58
C ILE A 38 -6.13 -30.65 38.34
N ALA A 39 -6.36 -29.34 38.33
CA ALA A 39 -6.27 -28.50 37.11
C ALA A 39 -4.87 -28.49 36.46
N HIS A 40 -3.81 -28.74 37.25
CA HIS A 40 -2.43 -28.83 36.78
C HIS A 40 -2.04 -30.21 36.23
N LEU A 41 -2.83 -31.25 36.50
CA LEU A 41 -2.56 -32.61 36.04
C LEU A 41 -2.88 -32.76 34.56
N ASN A 42 -2.14 -33.61 33.85
CA ASN A 42 -2.45 -34.01 32.47
C ASN A 42 -3.53 -35.11 32.43
N TYR A 43 -3.49 -36.02 33.41
CA TYR A 43 -4.38 -37.18 33.53
C TYR A 43 -4.81 -37.39 34.98
N PHE A 44 -6.10 -37.64 35.18
CA PHE A 44 -6.64 -37.91 36.51
C PHE A 44 -7.62 -39.08 36.46
N CYS A 45 -7.48 -40.04 37.38
CA CYS A 45 -8.42 -41.13 37.59
C CYS A 45 -8.73 -41.30 39.08
N CYS A 46 -10.00 -41.42 39.44
CA CYS A 46 -10.41 -41.64 40.82
C CYS A 46 -11.62 -42.57 40.91
N ASP A 47 -11.52 -43.63 41.71
CA ASP A 47 -12.71 -44.27 42.30
C ASP A 47 -13.06 -43.49 43.57
N THR A 48 -14.23 -42.87 43.58
CA THR A 48 -14.69 -42.12 44.75
C THR A 48 -16.20 -42.30 44.95
N PRO A 49 -16.63 -42.73 46.15
CA PRO A 49 -18.05 -42.82 46.47
C PRO A 49 -18.70 -41.43 46.67
N ALA A 50 -17.91 -40.35 46.69
CA ALA A 50 -18.35 -39.01 47.09
C ALA A 50 -18.44 -37.99 45.94
N LEU A 51 -18.36 -38.43 44.66
CA LEU A 51 -18.47 -37.51 43.52
C LEU A 51 -19.84 -36.81 43.53
N THR A 52 -19.88 -35.49 43.40
CA THR A 52 -21.16 -34.76 43.28
C THR A 52 -21.39 -34.23 41.86
N VAL A 53 -22.63 -33.83 41.56
CA VAL A 53 -22.94 -33.18 40.27
C VAL A 53 -22.22 -31.84 40.13
N GLU A 54 -22.07 -31.10 41.23
CA GLU A 54 -21.33 -29.83 41.26
C GLU A 54 -19.86 -30.04 40.87
N ASP A 55 -19.22 -31.10 41.38
CA ASP A 55 -17.85 -31.45 41.00
C ASP A 55 -17.74 -31.68 39.48
N VAL A 56 -18.69 -32.42 38.89
CA VAL A 56 -18.72 -32.68 37.44
C VAL A 56 -18.89 -31.39 36.64
N ILE A 57 -19.72 -30.46 37.10
CA ILE A 57 -19.90 -29.15 36.46
C ILE A 57 -18.61 -28.32 36.54
N GLN A 58 -17.97 -28.27 37.70
CA GLN A 58 -16.73 -27.55 37.88
C GLN A 58 -15.59 -28.12 37.02
N ILE A 59 -15.48 -29.46 36.96
CA ILE A 59 -14.51 -30.15 36.11
C ILE A 59 -14.80 -29.86 34.63
N LYS A 60 -16.06 -29.92 34.18
CA LYS A 60 -16.44 -29.52 32.82
C LYS A 60 -15.95 -28.09 32.52
N ASN A 61 -16.12 -27.18 33.48
CA ASN A 61 -15.74 -25.78 33.30
C ASN A 61 -14.21 -25.57 33.21
N LEU A 62 -13.40 -26.43 33.83
CA LEU A 62 -11.94 -26.41 33.66
C LEU A 62 -11.53 -26.54 32.20
N TYR A 63 -12.20 -27.40 31.42
CA TYR A 63 -11.87 -27.62 30.01
C TYR A 63 -12.18 -26.41 29.10
N PHE A 64 -12.93 -25.41 29.60
CA PHE A 64 -13.13 -24.14 28.88
C PHE A 64 -12.06 -23.07 29.18
N HIS A 65 -11.13 -23.35 30.10
CA HIS A 65 -10.02 -22.47 30.44
C HIS A 65 -8.67 -23.09 30.02
N PRO A 66 -7.58 -22.31 29.92
CA PRO A 66 -6.24 -22.85 29.66
C PRO A 66 -5.82 -23.78 30.81
N THR A 67 -5.95 -25.08 30.62
CA THR A 67 -5.60 -26.12 31.61
C THR A 67 -4.69 -27.17 30.96
N GLN A 68 -3.92 -27.91 31.76
CA GLN A 68 -3.06 -28.99 31.25
C GLN A 68 -3.80 -30.33 31.14
N ILE A 69 -5.00 -30.41 31.72
CA ILE A 69 -5.75 -31.66 31.83
C ILE A 69 -6.35 -32.07 30.49
N SER A 70 -5.95 -33.26 30.04
CA SER A 70 -6.37 -33.84 28.77
C SER A 70 -7.54 -34.81 28.93
N SER A 71 -7.61 -35.49 30.08
CA SER A 71 -8.69 -36.42 30.40
C SER A 71 -8.83 -36.67 31.91
N CYS A 72 -10.07 -36.82 32.36
CA CYS A 72 -10.43 -37.25 33.71
C CYS A 72 -11.32 -38.49 33.64
N HIS A 73 -11.08 -39.46 34.52
CA HIS A 73 -11.90 -40.66 34.67
C HIS A 73 -12.39 -40.78 36.10
N PHE A 74 -13.68 -41.01 36.27
CA PHE A 74 -14.30 -41.16 37.58
C PHE A 74 -15.10 -42.46 37.62
N VAL A 75 -14.86 -43.25 38.67
CA VAL A 75 -15.71 -44.38 39.02
C VAL A 75 -16.50 -43.96 40.26
N PHE A 76 -17.82 -44.11 40.20
CA PHE A 76 -18.73 -43.79 41.28
C PHE A 76 -19.85 -44.82 41.34
N ARG A 77 -20.34 -45.11 42.54
CA ARG A 77 -21.35 -46.17 42.78
C ARG A 77 -22.75 -45.61 43.08
N ASP A 78 -22.89 -44.30 43.26
CA ASP A 78 -24.17 -43.65 43.53
C ASP A 78 -25.01 -43.46 42.25
N LEU A 79 -26.16 -44.15 42.22
CA LEU A 79 -27.11 -44.12 41.11
C LEU A 79 -27.84 -42.77 40.98
N ASN A 80 -27.92 -41.96 42.05
CA ASN A 80 -28.58 -40.66 42.01
C ASN A 80 -27.82 -39.64 41.15
N ILE A 81 -26.48 -39.70 41.16
CA ILE A 81 -25.63 -38.85 40.30
C ILE A 81 -25.96 -39.12 38.83
N ARG A 82 -26.11 -40.41 38.46
CA ARG A 82 -26.39 -40.82 37.07
C ARG A 82 -27.67 -40.19 36.53
N GLN A 83 -28.72 -40.12 37.34
CA GLN A 83 -29.99 -39.49 36.95
C GLN A 83 -29.88 -37.96 36.93
N ASN A 84 -29.20 -37.37 37.91
CA ASN A 84 -29.08 -35.93 38.02
C ASN A 84 -28.22 -35.32 36.91
N LEU A 85 -27.15 -35.99 36.46
CA LEU A 85 -26.31 -35.50 35.37
C LEU A 85 -27.09 -35.20 34.09
N TYR A 86 -28.16 -35.95 33.80
CA TYR A 86 -29.03 -35.69 32.66
C TYR A 86 -29.79 -34.35 32.80
N ASN A 87 -30.25 -34.03 34.01
CA ASN A 87 -30.94 -32.77 34.28
C ASN A 87 -30.01 -31.55 34.14
N PHE A 88 -28.72 -31.71 34.48
CA PHE A 88 -27.76 -30.60 34.49
C PHE A 88 -26.94 -30.44 33.21
N LEU A 89 -26.58 -31.54 32.54
CA LEU A 89 -25.81 -31.52 31.29
C LEU A 89 -26.71 -31.50 30.04
N GLY A 90 -28.02 -31.76 30.21
CA GLY A 90 -28.98 -31.87 29.12
C GLY A 90 -29.04 -33.28 28.53
N PRO A 91 -29.72 -33.47 27.39
CA PRO A 91 -29.80 -34.77 26.73
C PRO A 91 -28.43 -35.23 26.22
N ALA A 92 -28.12 -36.50 26.41
CA ALA A 92 -26.91 -37.11 25.86
C ALA A 92 -27.10 -37.45 24.37
N GLU A 93 -26.02 -37.42 23.60
CA GLU A 93 -25.92 -38.10 22.32
C GLU A 93 -25.93 -39.62 22.59
N GLU A 94 -27.03 -40.30 22.29
CA GLU A 94 -27.10 -41.77 22.33
C GLU A 94 -26.29 -42.35 21.17
N ARG A 95 -25.31 -43.22 21.46
CA ARG A 95 -24.74 -44.09 20.42
C ARG A 95 -25.65 -45.31 20.27
N GLY A 96 -25.91 -45.67 19.00
CA GLY A 96 -26.93 -46.64 18.59
C GLY A 96 -26.89 -47.99 19.29
N GLU A 97 -28.03 -48.69 19.15
CA GLU A 97 -28.57 -49.86 19.90
C GLU A 97 -27.66 -51.08 20.16
N ASN A 98 -26.38 -51.06 19.77
CA ASN A 98 -25.45 -52.18 19.90
C ASN A 98 -24.26 -51.95 20.86
N ASP A 99 -24.27 -50.91 21.70
CA ASP A 99 -23.26 -50.78 22.78
C ASP A 99 -23.75 -51.52 24.04
N PRO A 100 -23.10 -52.64 24.45
CA PRO A 100 -23.53 -53.44 25.59
C PRO A 100 -23.42 -52.72 26.95
N MET A 101 -22.98 -51.46 26.98
CA MET A 101 -22.60 -50.73 28.19
C MET A 101 -23.33 -49.38 28.41
N GLU A 102 -24.44 -49.09 27.70
CA GLU A 102 -25.27 -47.86 27.87
C GLU A 102 -24.44 -46.56 28.01
N LYS A 103 -23.48 -46.32 27.10
CA LYS A 103 -22.63 -45.12 27.16
C LYS A 103 -23.40 -43.87 26.76
N LYS A 104 -23.49 -42.89 27.67
CA LYS A 104 -24.04 -41.55 27.41
C LYS A 104 -22.90 -40.57 27.13
N LYS A 105 -23.02 -39.76 26.07
CA LYS A 105 -22.00 -38.77 25.66
C LYS A 105 -22.61 -37.38 25.60
N TRP A 106 -21.87 -36.37 26.08
CA TRP A 106 -22.23 -34.96 25.90
C TRP A 106 -21.10 -34.23 25.17
N CYS A 107 -21.46 -33.37 24.22
CA CYS A 107 -20.53 -32.51 23.48
C CYS A 107 -20.85 -31.05 23.80
N PHE A 108 -19.83 -30.27 24.16
CA PHE A 108 -19.98 -28.85 24.46
C PHE A 108 -19.14 -28.03 23.48
N GLN A 109 -19.73 -27.00 22.88
CA GLN A 109 -19.03 -26.13 21.95
C GLN A 109 -18.26 -25.04 22.71
N MET A 110 -16.96 -24.90 22.45
CA MET A 110 -16.18 -23.78 22.94
C MET A 110 -16.56 -22.51 22.16
N SER A 111 -17.23 -21.56 22.81
CA SER A 111 -17.51 -20.24 22.21
C SER A 111 -16.28 -19.33 22.38
N LEU A 112 -15.22 -19.55 21.61
CA LEU A 112 -14.29 -18.48 21.30
C LEU A 112 -14.90 -17.70 20.15
N GLU A 113 -15.52 -16.55 20.43
CA GLU A 113 -15.89 -15.64 19.33
C GLU A 113 -14.59 -15.23 18.61
N PRO A 114 -14.46 -15.50 17.30
CA PRO A 114 -13.25 -15.16 16.58
C PRO A 114 -13.15 -13.64 16.44
N THR A 115 -12.33 -13.02 17.27
CA THR A 115 -11.99 -11.60 17.12
C THR A 115 -10.94 -11.43 16.03
N LEU A 116 -10.91 -10.27 15.35
CA LEU A 116 -9.87 -9.94 14.37
C LEU A 116 -8.45 -10.09 14.96
N VAL A 117 -8.30 -9.83 16.26
CA VAL A 117 -7.02 -9.97 16.99
C VAL A 117 -6.61 -11.44 17.10
N ALA A 118 -7.54 -12.34 17.36
CA ALA A 118 -7.28 -13.77 17.49
C ALA A 118 -7.06 -14.49 16.14
N MET A 119 -7.30 -13.82 15.00
CA MET A 119 -7.07 -14.39 13.68
C MET A 119 -5.57 -14.59 13.40
N PRO A 120 -5.18 -15.67 12.70
CA PRO A 120 -3.81 -15.86 12.22
C PRO A 120 -3.33 -14.70 11.34
N GLU A 121 -2.03 -14.42 11.35
CA GLU A 121 -1.44 -13.30 10.59
C GLU A 121 -1.74 -13.40 9.08
N VAL A 122 -1.68 -14.60 8.51
CA VAL A 122 -2.00 -14.83 7.08
C VAL A 122 -3.42 -14.36 6.73
N VAL A 123 -4.38 -14.54 7.65
CA VAL A 123 -5.76 -14.09 7.45
C VAL A 123 -5.84 -12.57 7.57
N LYS A 124 -5.15 -11.99 8.56
CA LYS A 124 -5.06 -10.53 8.71
C LYS A 124 -4.45 -9.89 7.45
N ASP A 125 -3.32 -10.40 6.96
CA ASP A 125 -2.67 -9.90 5.74
C ASP A 125 -3.60 -9.91 4.55
N HIS A 126 -4.38 -10.97 4.37
CA HIS A 126 -5.37 -11.04 3.30
C HIS A 126 -6.51 -10.03 3.51
N LEU A 127 -7.01 -9.87 4.74
CA LEU A 127 -8.04 -8.87 5.06
C LEU A 127 -7.56 -7.44 4.80
N PHE A 128 -6.31 -7.13 5.16
CA PHE A 128 -5.73 -5.81 4.96
C PHE A 128 -5.59 -5.44 3.47
N GLN A 129 -5.57 -6.41 2.54
CA GLN A 129 -5.60 -6.14 1.09
C GLN A 129 -6.94 -5.53 0.63
N TYR A 130 -8.02 -5.71 1.40
CA TYR A 130 -9.33 -5.13 1.11
C TYR A 130 -9.55 -3.77 1.80
N LEU A 131 -8.61 -3.34 2.65
CA LEU A 131 -8.71 -2.09 3.38
C LEU A 131 -7.99 -0.98 2.64
N ARG A 132 -8.62 0.20 2.60
CA ARG A 132 -7.95 1.42 2.15
C ARG A 132 -7.01 1.91 3.24
N TYR A 133 -6.00 2.70 2.87
CA TYR A 133 -5.04 3.23 3.84
C TYR A 133 -5.70 3.92 5.05
N PHE A 134 -6.77 4.70 4.85
CA PHE A 134 -7.48 5.34 5.97
C PHE A 134 -8.17 4.35 6.90
N ASP A 135 -8.62 3.21 6.39
CA ASP A 135 -9.20 2.15 7.22
C ASP A 135 -8.10 1.45 8.03
N ILE A 136 -6.91 1.27 7.46
CA ILE A 136 -5.70 0.84 8.18
C ILE A 136 -5.36 1.82 9.31
N VAL A 137 -5.31 3.13 9.02
CA VAL A 137 -5.01 4.17 10.01
C VAL A 137 -6.08 4.24 11.11
N ARG A 138 -7.35 3.95 10.80
CA ARG A 138 -8.41 3.85 11.81
C ARG A 138 -8.21 2.64 12.71
N LEU A 139 -7.91 1.47 12.15
CA LEU A 139 -7.62 0.25 12.91
C LEU A 139 -6.38 0.39 13.80
N HIS A 140 -5.36 1.13 13.36
CA HIS A 140 -4.18 1.44 14.18
C HIS A 140 -4.52 2.16 15.50
N LYS A 141 -5.67 2.86 15.55
CA LYS A 141 -6.13 3.61 16.72
C LYS A 141 -7.05 2.82 17.66
N THR A 142 -7.50 1.62 17.29
CA THR A 142 -8.53 0.91 18.07
C THR A 142 -7.97 0.09 19.25
N CYS A 143 -6.89 -0.68 19.06
CA CYS A 143 -6.26 -1.46 20.14
C CYS A 143 -4.74 -1.60 19.95
N HIS A 144 -4.04 -1.99 21.02
CA HIS A 144 -2.58 -2.18 21.02
C HIS A 144 -2.13 -3.29 20.07
N ASP A 145 -2.82 -4.43 20.03
CA ASP A 145 -2.40 -5.56 19.17
C ASP A 145 -2.48 -5.21 17.68
N LEU A 146 -3.55 -4.54 17.24
CA LEU A 146 -3.67 -4.07 15.85
C LEU A 146 -2.68 -2.95 15.54
N ARG A 147 -2.41 -2.08 16.51
CA ARG A 147 -1.40 -1.03 16.38
C ARG A 147 -0.02 -1.64 16.12
N ASP A 148 0.39 -2.58 16.96
CA ASP A 148 1.69 -3.23 16.87
C ASP A 148 1.80 -4.04 15.57
N TYR A 149 0.74 -4.79 15.22
CA TYR A 149 0.66 -5.49 13.94
C TYR A 149 0.85 -4.54 12.74
N ILE A 150 0.11 -3.43 12.68
CA ILE A 150 0.17 -2.49 11.56
C ILE A 150 1.53 -1.77 11.52
N THR A 151 2.08 -1.41 12.67
CA THR A 151 3.39 -0.74 12.77
C THR A 151 4.52 -1.64 12.29
N VAL A 152 4.48 -2.94 12.60
CA VAL A 152 5.47 -3.93 12.17
C VAL A 152 5.24 -4.33 10.70
N ASN A 153 4.04 -4.79 10.35
CA ASN A 153 3.77 -5.38 9.04
C ASN A 153 3.57 -4.35 7.92
N ARG A 154 3.17 -3.13 8.26
CA ARG A 154 2.92 -2.01 7.34
C ARG A 154 2.08 -2.45 6.14
N PRO A 155 0.78 -2.74 6.32
CA PRO A 155 -0.04 -3.24 5.23
C PRO A 155 -0.10 -2.25 4.06
N ASN A 156 -0.19 -2.75 2.84
CA ASN A 156 -0.01 -1.94 1.64
C ASN A 156 -1.21 -1.00 1.40
N ALA A 157 -0.94 0.31 1.27
CA ALA A 157 -1.94 1.32 0.92
C ALA A 157 -2.56 1.10 -0.48
N SER A 158 -1.81 0.47 -1.39
CA SER A 158 -2.30 -0.02 -2.68
C SER A 158 -2.94 1.03 -3.60
N TYR A 159 -2.54 2.30 -3.50
CA TYR A 159 -2.99 3.32 -4.45
C TYR A 159 -2.36 3.12 -5.82
N ARG A 160 -3.10 3.45 -6.87
CA ARG A 160 -2.65 3.44 -8.26
C ARG A 160 -1.97 4.76 -8.62
N MET A 161 -2.55 5.88 -8.20
CA MET A 161 -2.00 7.21 -8.47
C MET A 161 -2.03 8.05 -7.20
N ILE A 162 -1.01 8.89 -7.04
CA ILE A 162 -0.89 9.89 -5.97
C ILE A 162 -0.57 11.23 -6.63
N GLU A 163 -1.43 12.22 -6.40
CA GLU A 163 -1.24 13.56 -6.95
C GLU A 163 -1.24 14.57 -5.80
N VAL A 164 -0.20 15.40 -5.73
CA VAL A 164 -0.03 16.43 -4.70
C VAL A 164 -0.05 17.80 -5.35
N PHE A 165 -0.97 18.66 -4.92
CA PHE A 165 -1.14 20.02 -5.42
C PHE A 165 -1.09 21.02 -4.26
N GLN A 166 -0.13 21.93 -4.30
CA GLN A 166 -0.04 23.02 -3.32
C GLN A 166 -0.58 24.32 -3.94
N ALA A 167 -1.50 24.95 -3.22
CA ALA A 167 -1.95 26.31 -3.44
C ALA A 167 -1.40 27.24 -2.34
N MET A 168 -1.66 28.55 -2.45
CA MET A 168 -1.09 29.57 -1.56
C MET A 168 -1.31 29.30 -0.06
N ASN A 169 -2.47 28.76 0.32
CA ASN A 169 -2.89 28.56 1.72
C ASN A 169 -3.42 27.14 2.00
N ASN A 170 -3.21 26.20 1.07
CA ASN A 170 -3.62 24.82 1.26
C ASN A 170 -2.80 23.86 0.41
N ILE A 171 -2.82 22.59 0.79
CA ILE A 171 -2.25 21.49 0.01
C ILE A 171 -3.25 20.36 -0.07
N GLN A 172 -3.37 19.79 -1.26
CA GLN A 172 -4.30 18.73 -1.58
C GLN A 172 -3.55 17.49 -2.04
N VAL A 173 -4.02 16.34 -1.58
CA VAL A 173 -3.62 15.02 -2.06
C VAL A 173 -4.83 14.35 -2.69
N ILE A 174 -4.67 13.86 -3.92
CA ILE A 174 -5.65 13.02 -4.61
C ILE A 174 -5.07 11.62 -4.68
N LEU A 175 -5.79 10.66 -4.12
CA LEU A 175 -5.42 9.26 -4.06
C LEU A 175 -6.40 8.47 -4.91
N LYS A 176 -5.89 7.79 -5.94
CA LYS A 176 -6.73 7.06 -6.89
C LYS A 176 -6.51 5.56 -6.78
N THR A 177 -7.60 4.80 -6.75
CA THR A 177 -7.62 3.34 -6.84
C THR A 177 -8.43 2.93 -8.06
N GLU A 178 -8.05 1.84 -8.72
CA GLU A 178 -8.96 1.16 -9.64
C GLU A 178 -9.82 0.19 -8.84
N ASP A 179 -11.14 0.23 -9.04
CA ASP A 179 -12.00 -0.85 -8.57
C ASP A 179 -12.10 -2.00 -9.58
N LYS A 180 -12.89 -3.01 -9.21
CA LYS A 180 -13.03 -4.25 -9.99
C LYS A 180 -13.72 -4.03 -11.34
N ASP A 181 -14.47 -2.95 -11.49
CA ASP A 181 -15.22 -2.61 -12.70
C ASP A 181 -14.40 -1.67 -13.62
N GLY A 182 -13.17 -1.34 -13.20
CA GLY A 182 -12.26 -0.44 -13.92
C GLY A 182 -12.56 1.04 -13.70
N GLU A 183 -13.49 1.38 -12.80
CA GLU A 183 -13.75 2.76 -12.43
C GLU A 183 -12.66 3.27 -11.47
N THR A 184 -12.21 4.50 -11.72
CA THR A 184 -11.19 5.15 -10.89
C THR A 184 -11.86 5.85 -9.72
N ASN A 185 -11.79 5.23 -8.54
CA ASN A 185 -12.22 5.87 -7.31
C ASN A 185 -11.15 6.84 -6.83
N SER A 186 -11.55 8.10 -6.59
CA SER A 186 -10.65 9.15 -6.12
C SER A 186 -11.01 9.57 -4.69
N PHE A 187 -10.00 9.69 -3.84
CA PHE A 187 -10.11 10.20 -2.48
C PHE A 187 -9.32 11.50 -2.36
N PHE A 188 -9.94 12.52 -1.79
CA PHE A 188 -9.38 13.84 -1.60
C PHE A 188 -9.02 14.05 -0.14
N LEU A 189 -7.83 14.59 0.09
CA LEU A 189 -7.36 15.02 1.40
C LEU A 189 -6.79 16.44 1.25
N ILE A 190 -7.41 17.41 1.91
CA ILE A 190 -7.04 18.83 1.78
C ILE A 190 -6.65 19.35 3.16
N TYR A 191 -5.44 19.89 3.26
CA TYR A 191 -4.94 20.57 4.44
C TYR A 191 -4.96 22.07 4.17
N ARG A 192 -5.78 22.82 4.90
CA ARG A 192 -5.88 24.27 4.78
C ARG A 192 -5.31 24.96 6.01
N GLU A 193 -4.75 26.14 5.77
CA GLU A 193 -4.40 27.08 6.83
C GLU A 193 -5.66 27.51 7.60
N GLN A 194 -5.57 27.52 8.92
CA GLN A 194 -6.61 28.00 9.83
C GLN A 194 -5.92 28.79 10.96
N GLU A 195 -6.55 29.86 11.45
CA GLU A 195 -6.01 30.63 12.57
C GLU A 195 -5.70 29.72 13.76
N GLY A 196 -4.45 29.73 14.23
CA GLY A 196 -3.99 28.89 15.33
C GLY A 196 -3.85 27.39 15.02
N GLY A 197 -3.94 26.95 13.76
CA GLY A 197 -3.81 25.52 13.42
C GLY A 197 -4.00 25.16 11.94
N CYS A 198 -4.61 24.00 11.71
CA CYS A 198 -4.86 23.42 10.41
C CYS A 198 -6.27 22.83 10.31
N LEU A 199 -6.96 23.09 9.20
CA LEU A 199 -8.21 22.40 8.85
C LEU A 199 -7.90 21.26 7.87
N ILE A 200 -8.28 20.04 8.22
CA ILE A 200 -8.15 18.86 7.36
C ILE A 200 -9.54 18.49 6.83
N GLU A 201 -9.69 18.43 5.52
CA GLU A 201 -10.91 18.01 4.82
C GLU A 201 -10.67 16.71 4.08
N THR A 202 -11.61 15.76 4.17
CA THR A 202 -11.58 14.51 3.41
C THR A 202 -12.89 14.30 2.67
N ALA A 203 -12.82 13.82 1.43
CA ALA A 203 -14.00 13.46 0.64
C ALA A 203 -13.70 12.33 -0.35
N GLU A 204 -14.71 11.52 -0.68
CA GLU A 204 -14.65 10.60 -1.81
C GLU A 204 -15.33 11.24 -3.03
N TYR A 205 -14.79 11.03 -4.23
CA TYR A 205 -15.38 11.52 -5.46
C TYR A 205 -16.82 10.99 -5.62
N ASN A 206 -17.73 11.85 -6.10
CA ASN A 206 -19.15 11.54 -6.30
C ASN A 206 -19.90 11.02 -5.06
N ARG A 207 -19.39 11.29 -3.84
CA ARG A 207 -20.09 10.96 -2.59
C ARG A 207 -20.25 12.21 -1.74
N ASP A 208 -21.45 12.43 -1.22
CA ASP A 208 -21.69 13.48 -0.23
C ASP A 208 -21.27 13.02 1.17
N ASN A 209 -19.95 12.86 1.35
CA ASN A 209 -19.37 12.31 2.56
C ASN A 209 -18.24 13.17 3.13
N ARG A 210 -18.25 14.47 2.82
CA ARG A 210 -17.20 15.40 3.24
C ARG A 210 -17.09 15.43 4.76
N ARG A 211 -15.89 15.16 5.28
CA ARG A 211 -15.57 15.29 6.70
C ARG A 211 -14.51 16.35 6.89
N THR A 212 -14.63 17.11 7.96
CA THR A 212 -13.66 18.14 8.32
C THR A 212 -13.19 17.93 9.75
N ARG A 213 -11.93 18.28 10.03
CA ARG A 213 -11.33 18.21 11.35
C ARG A 213 -10.34 19.35 11.53
N SER A 214 -10.51 20.15 12.58
CA SER A 214 -9.51 21.15 12.98
C SER A 214 -8.46 20.51 13.89
N VAL A 215 -7.20 20.87 13.67
CA VAL A 215 -6.04 20.48 14.47
C VAL A 215 -5.37 21.76 14.95
N ASN A 216 -5.44 22.02 16.26
CA ASN A 216 -4.88 23.23 16.85
C ASN A 216 -3.37 23.08 17.06
N GLY A 217 -2.62 24.19 16.91
CA GLY A 217 -1.19 24.27 17.23
C GLY A 217 -0.24 23.63 16.21
N VAL A 218 -0.74 23.08 15.10
CA VAL A 218 0.07 22.45 14.05
C VAL A 218 -0.14 23.17 12.72
N ASN A 219 0.97 23.49 12.04
CA ASN A 219 0.90 24.12 10.72
C ASN A 219 0.38 23.13 9.66
N TYR A 220 -0.40 23.61 8.68
CA TYR A 220 -1.01 22.74 7.68
C TYR A 220 0.01 21.98 6.80
N LEU A 221 1.17 22.58 6.49
CA LEU A 221 2.24 21.90 5.76
C LEU A 221 2.90 20.83 6.62
N GLU A 222 3.14 21.12 7.90
CA GLU A 222 3.70 20.14 8.83
C GLU A 222 2.79 18.92 8.98
N ALA A 223 1.48 19.15 9.17
CA ALA A 223 0.48 18.10 9.21
C ALA A 223 0.47 17.27 7.92
N PHE A 224 0.51 17.94 6.76
CA PHE A 224 0.60 17.26 5.46
C PHE A 224 1.86 16.40 5.33
N PHE A 225 3.06 16.97 5.53
CA PHE A 225 4.32 16.24 5.31
C PHE A 225 4.45 15.04 6.24
N HIS A 226 3.98 15.17 7.49
CA HIS A 226 3.91 14.05 8.43
C HIS A 226 3.02 12.93 7.91
N ASP A 227 1.77 13.24 7.59
CA ASP A 227 0.78 12.24 7.17
C ASP A 227 1.13 11.64 5.80
N PHE A 228 1.69 12.43 4.89
CA PHE A 228 2.15 11.99 3.58
C PHE A 228 3.35 11.03 3.70
N GLY A 229 4.30 11.31 4.59
CA GLY A 229 5.39 10.38 4.86
C GLY A 229 4.91 9.04 5.43
N LEU A 230 3.89 9.04 6.28
CA LEU A 230 3.26 7.81 6.76
C LEU A 230 2.58 7.06 5.60
N LEU A 231 1.85 7.76 4.74
CA LEU A 231 1.22 7.16 3.56
C LEU A 231 2.25 6.47 2.66
N LEU A 232 3.36 7.12 2.35
CA LEU A 232 4.40 6.56 1.48
C LEU A 232 5.06 5.32 2.09
N LYS A 233 5.24 5.26 3.41
CA LYS A 233 5.74 4.03 4.09
C LYS A 233 4.82 2.82 3.92
N HIS A 234 3.54 3.06 3.67
CA HIS A 234 2.55 2.03 3.40
C HIS A 234 2.36 1.78 1.89
N GLN A 235 2.82 2.65 0.99
CA GLN A 235 2.69 2.47 -0.46
C GLN A 235 3.79 1.53 -1.01
N LYS A 236 3.61 0.22 -0.86
CA LYS A 236 4.56 -0.82 -1.29
C LYS A 236 4.41 -1.23 -2.77
N SER A 237 3.19 -1.14 -3.30
CA SER A 237 2.90 -1.39 -4.71
C SER A 237 3.46 -0.30 -5.62
N ILE A 238 3.79 -0.70 -6.85
CA ILE A 238 4.23 0.24 -7.89
C ILE A 238 3.06 1.14 -8.26
N LEU A 239 3.24 2.44 -8.12
CA LEU A 239 2.31 3.45 -8.61
C LEU A 239 2.33 3.46 -10.13
N PHE A 240 1.17 3.61 -10.75
CA PHE A 240 1.10 3.98 -12.15
C PHE A 240 1.64 5.40 -12.36
N GLU A 241 1.28 6.32 -11.46
CA GLU A 241 1.67 7.73 -11.56
C GLU A 241 1.86 8.39 -10.19
N MET A 242 2.88 9.24 -10.11
CA MET A 242 3.05 10.20 -9.04
C MET A 242 3.21 11.59 -9.65
N GLU A 243 2.31 12.51 -9.30
CA GLU A 243 2.35 13.91 -9.70
C GLU A 243 2.55 14.82 -8.48
N ILE A 244 3.48 15.77 -8.60
CA ILE A 244 3.77 16.73 -7.55
C ILE A 244 3.87 18.13 -8.16
N THR A 245 2.97 19.00 -7.73
CA THR A 245 2.81 20.37 -8.22
C THR A 245 2.81 21.34 -7.04
N PRO A 246 3.97 21.89 -6.66
CA PRO A 246 4.05 22.90 -5.61
C PRO A 246 3.48 24.25 -6.09
N PHE A 247 3.23 25.16 -5.15
CA PHE A 247 2.80 26.50 -5.52
C PHE A 247 3.95 27.23 -6.21
N ASN A 248 3.71 27.86 -7.38
CA ASN A 248 4.74 28.50 -8.19
C ASN A 248 5.20 29.87 -7.62
N SER A 249 5.62 29.88 -6.37
CA SER A 249 6.29 30.99 -5.68
C SER A 249 7.69 30.55 -5.29
N GLN A 250 8.71 31.33 -5.64
CA GLN A 250 10.12 30.96 -5.39
C GLN A 250 10.38 30.54 -3.93
N LYS A 251 9.87 31.30 -2.96
CA LYS A 251 10.06 31.02 -1.53
C LYS A 251 9.32 29.76 -1.10
N GLN A 252 8.03 29.64 -1.42
CA GLN A 252 7.22 28.49 -0.99
C GLN A 252 7.66 27.20 -1.68
N ARG A 253 7.98 27.25 -2.98
CA ARG A 253 8.51 26.12 -3.75
C ARG A 253 9.80 25.57 -3.14
N SER A 254 10.77 26.43 -2.83
CA SER A 254 12.04 25.99 -2.24
C SER A 254 11.83 25.33 -0.87
N GLN A 255 10.92 25.87 -0.05
CA GLN A 255 10.55 25.26 1.23
C GLN A 255 9.85 23.91 1.03
N PHE A 256 8.94 23.83 0.06
CA PHE A 256 8.22 22.62 -0.28
C PHE A 256 9.15 21.50 -0.73
N TRP A 257 10.03 21.74 -1.71
CA TRP A 257 10.93 20.70 -2.22
C TRP A 257 11.93 20.21 -1.16
N LYS A 258 12.43 21.09 -0.31
CA LYS A 258 13.26 20.70 0.85
C LYS A 258 12.51 19.79 1.82
N ALA A 259 11.25 20.12 2.12
CA ALA A 259 10.43 19.30 3.01
C ALA A 259 10.04 17.95 2.36
N MET A 260 9.69 17.96 1.07
CA MET A 260 9.44 16.74 0.29
C MET A 260 10.65 15.82 0.24
N GLN A 261 11.85 16.37 0.04
CA GLN A 261 13.09 15.60 0.06
C GLN A 261 13.24 14.84 1.37
N LYS A 262 13.04 15.52 2.51
CA LYS A 262 13.07 14.88 3.84
C LYS A 262 12.02 13.78 3.97
N VAL A 263 10.80 14.01 3.47
CA VAL A 263 9.74 12.98 3.48
C VAL A 263 10.18 11.74 2.69
N PHE A 264 10.81 11.92 1.53
CA PHE A 264 11.31 10.81 0.71
C PHE A 264 12.47 10.06 1.36
N GLU A 265 13.40 10.76 2.01
CA GLU A 265 14.48 10.17 2.80
C GLU A 265 13.94 9.23 3.89
N GLU A 266 12.87 9.64 4.57
CA GLU A 266 12.26 8.88 5.67
C GLU A 266 11.32 7.76 5.22
N SER A 267 10.78 7.84 4.00
CA SER A 267 9.75 6.92 3.50
C SER A 267 10.32 5.72 2.74
N GLY A 268 11.57 5.81 2.29
CA GLY A 268 12.23 4.80 1.48
C GLY A 268 12.03 5.03 -0.03
N ARG A 269 12.33 4.01 -0.84
CA ARG A 269 12.29 4.14 -2.30
C ARG A 269 10.87 4.18 -2.84
N ILE A 270 10.58 5.20 -3.65
CA ILE A 270 9.31 5.37 -4.33
C ILE A 270 9.31 4.52 -5.60
N ARG A 271 8.30 3.67 -5.77
CA ARG A 271 8.14 2.84 -6.96
C ARG A 271 7.01 3.43 -7.79
N SER A 272 7.34 4.07 -8.91
CA SER A 272 6.34 4.65 -9.82
C SER A 272 6.73 4.40 -11.28
N GLN A 273 5.74 4.14 -12.14
CA GLN A 273 5.91 4.01 -13.60
C GLN A 273 5.96 5.37 -14.30
N ARG A 274 5.19 6.34 -13.83
CA ARG A 274 5.21 7.72 -14.32
C ARG A 274 5.51 8.71 -13.20
N CYS A 275 6.44 9.62 -13.45
CA CYS A 275 6.81 10.69 -12.55
C CYS A 275 6.53 12.03 -13.23
N ILE A 276 5.69 12.86 -12.62
CA ILE A 276 5.35 14.21 -13.10
C ILE A 276 5.77 15.19 -12.02
N LEU A 277 6.75 16.05 -12.33
CA LEU A 277 7.24 17.07 -11.42
C LEU A 277 7.05 18.44 -12.07
N LYS A 278 6.23 19.29 -11.45
CA LYS A 278 5.97 20.64 -11.94
C LYS A 278 6.67 21.67 -11.08
N HIS A 279 6.94 22.84 -11.66
CA HIS A 279 7.62 23.94 -10.99
C HIS A 279 8.90 23.47 -10.30
N VAL A 280 9.79 22.83 -11.07
CA VAL A 280 11.08 22.31 -10.61
C VAL A 280 12.23 23.01 -11.29
N SER A 281 13.35 23.17 -10.57
CA SER A 281 14.65 23.45 -11.18
C SER A 281 15.42 22.16 -11.46
N ALA A 282 16.48 22.22 -12.27
CA ALA A 282 17.37 21.07 -12.46
C ALA A 282 17.94 20.52 -11.14
N SER A 283 18.24 21.41 -10.18
CA SER A 283 18.71 21.01 -8.84
C SER A 283 17.65 20.28 -8.04
N ASP A 284 16.38 20.66 -8.15
CA ASP A 284 15.28 19.97 -7.46
C ASP A 284 15.09 18.56 -8.05
N VAL A 285 15.19 18.41 -9.37
CA VAL A 285 15.10 17.09 -10.01
C VAL A 285 16.26 16.19 -9.58
N LEU A 286 17.49 16.71 -9.55
CA LEU A 286 18.67 15.95 -9.11
C LEU A 286 18.61 15.52 -7.64
N SER A 287 17.97 16.30 -6.77
CA SER A 287 17.80 15.92 -5.36
C SER A 287 16.66 14.92 -5.15
N ILE A 288 15.58 15.01 -5.93
CA ILE A 288 14.37 14.20 -5.74
C ILE A 288 14.39 12.88 -6.50
N LEU A 289 14.81 12.89 -7.76
CA LEU A 289 14.74 11.71 -8.63
C LEU A 289 15.50 10.47 -8.07
N PRO A 290 16.63 10.61 -7.34
CA PRO A 290 17.31 9.47 -6.71
C PRO A 290 16.45 8.65 -5.72
N PHE A 291 15.39 9.22 -5.15
CA PHE A 291 14.47 8.50 -4.26
C PHE A 291 13.50 7.58 -5.02
N PHE A 292 13.34 7.76 -6.32
CA PHE A 292 12.55 6.87 -7.14
C PHE A 292 13.35 5.65 -7.59
N ASP A 293 12.69 4.50 -7.67
CA ASP A 293 13.26 3.29 -8.23
C ASP A 293 13.39 3.43 -9.75
N ALA A 294 14.64 3.59 -10.21
CA ALA A 294 14.97 3.69 -11.63
C ALA A 294 14.51 2.50 -12.47
N THR A 295 14.29 1.32 -11.88
CA THR A 295 13.81 0.13 -12.60
C THR A 295 12.31 0.15 -12.86
N CYS A 296 11.56 1.00 -12.13
CA CYS A 296 10.11 1.12 -12.29
C CYS A 296 9.72 2.26 -13.23
N ILE A 297 10.46 3.38 -13.24
CA ILE A 297 10.07 4.57 -13.99
C ILE A 297 10.26 4.36 -15.49
N GLU A 298 9.17 4.47 -16.23
CA GLU A 298 9.15 4.39 -17.69
C GLU A 298 8.79 5.73 -18.35
N LYS A 299 8.13 6.63 -17.61
CA LYS A 299 7.65 7.91 -18.13
C LYS A 299 8.02 9.05 -17.19
N MET A 300 8.48 10.16 -17.76
CA MET A 300 8.84 11.35 -17.01
C MET A 300 8.25 12.59 -17.66
N GLU A 301 7.73 13.49 -16.84
CA GLU A 301 7.28 14.81 -17.25
C GLU A 301 7.85 15.84 -16.27
N LEU A 302 8.59 16.80 -16.81
CA LEU A 302 9.23 17.87 -16.05
C LEU A 302 8.75 19.21 -16.59
N THR A 303 8.21 20.04 -15.71
CA THR A 303 7.85 21.42 -16.00
C THR A 303 8.67 22.36 -15.12
N GLY A 304 9.38 23.30 -15.76
CA GLY A 304 10.22 24.28 -15.10
C GLY A 304 9.43 25.34 -14.33
N MET A 305 10.09 26.46 -14.04
CA MET A 305 9.56 27.49 -13.13
C MET A 305 8.63 28.50 -13.79
N GLU A 306 8.51 28.51 -15.13
CA GLU A 306 7.77 29.51 -15.90
C GLU A 306 8.23 30.95 -15.62
N ASP A 307 9.47 31.13 -15.16
CA ASP A 307 10.09 32.42 -14.85
C ASP A 307 10.86 33.00 -16.05
N GLY A 308 10.70 32.39 -17.23
CA GLY A 308 11.40 32.73 -18.46
C GLY A 308 12.82 32.15 -18.55
N LYS A 309 13.29 31.41 -17.54
CA LYS A 309 14.57 30.71 -17.59
C LYS A 309 14.36 29.23 -17.92
N VAL A 310 15.24 28.73 -18.78
CA VAL A 310 15.26 27.33 -19.18
C VAL A 310 16.23 26.55 -18.29
N ASN A 311 15.80 25.40 -17.80
CA ASN A 311 16.62 24.56 -16.92
C ASN A 311 17.47 23.57 -17.75
N PRO A 312 18.79 23.49 -17.51
CA PRO A 312 19.61 22.52 -18.21
C PRO A 312 19.29 21.10 -17.76
N MET A 313 19.24 20.17 -18.70
CA MET A 313 19.13 18.73 -18.44
C MET A 313 20.48 18.06 -18.11
N ASP A 314 21.57 18.83 -18.12
CA ASP A 314 22.91 18.37 -17.72
C ASP A 314 22.88 17.71 -16.33
N GLY A 315 23.58 16.59 -16.17
CA GLY A 315 23.52 15.75 -14.97
C GLY A 315 22.25 14.90 -14.83
N ILE A 316 21.06 15.39 -15.18
CA ILE A 316 19.81 14.60 -15.14
C ILE A 316 19.89 13.45 -16.14
N ILE A 317 20.37 13.72 -17.36
CA ILE A 317 20.56 12.71 -18.41
C ILE A 317 21.60 11.63 -18.05
N GLU A 318 22.50 11.93 -17.10
CA GLU A 318 23.54 11.02 -16.64
C GLU A 318 23.02 10.02 -15.60
N LEU A 319 21.88 10.33 -14.96
CA LEU A 319 21.25 9.44 -14.00
C LEU A 319 20.83 8.13 -14.66
N LYS A 320 20.97 7.03 -13.92
CA LYS A 320 20.48 5.70 -14.33
C LYS A 320 18.99 5.70 -14.72
N HIS A 321 18.22 6.61 -14.11
CA HIS A 321 16.79 6.80 -14.37
C HIS A 321 16.54 7.16 -15.83
N TRP A 322 17.32 8.10 -16.39
CA TRP A 322 17.14 8.57 -17.77
C TRP A 322 17.23 7.45 -18.80
N LYS A 323 18.17 6.51 -18.59
CA LYS A 323 18.43 5.39 -19.51
C LYS A 323 17.30 4.36 -19.58
N ASN A 324 16.44 4.31 -18.56
CA ASN A 324 15.31 3.37 -18.48
C ASN A 324 13.99 3.98 -18.98
N LEU A 325 13.96 5.28 -19.26
CA LEU A 325 12.76 5.96 -19.73
C LEU A 325 12.38 5.48 -21.13
N LYS A 326 11.08 5.38 -21.35
CA LYS A 326 10.44 5.14 -22.64
C LYS A 326 9.77 6.40 -23.17
N SER A 327 9.34 7.31 -22.30
CA SER A 327 8.63 8.53 -22.71
C SER A 327 9.05 9.71 -21.85
N VAL A 328 9.39 10.83 -22.48
CA VAL A 328 9.74 12.06 -21.78
C VAL A 328 8.99 13.26 -22.34
N ILE A 329 8.47 14.10 -21.45
CA ILE A 329 7.91 15.41 -21.75
C ILE A 329 8.70 16.45 -20.95
N LEU A 330 9.23 17.45 -21.63
CA LEU A 330 10.00 18.54 -21.04
C LEU A 330 9.34 19.88 -21.37
N ASP A 331 9.13 20.71 -20.36
CA ASP A 331 8.67 22.09 -20.50
C ASP A 331 9.53 23.02 -19.64
N ASP A 332 10.04 24.11 -20.23
CA ASP A 332 11.07 24.97 -19.63
C ASP A 332 12.38 24.22 -19.24
N PHE A 333 12.74 23.21 -20.04
CA PHE A 333 14.03 22.52 -19.97
C PHE A 333 14.75 22.51 -21.33
N SER A 334 16.07 22.61 -21.31
CA SER A 334 16.94 22.50 -22.49
C SER A 334 17.75 21.21 -22.40
N ILE A 335 17.93 20.58 -23.55
CA ILE A 335 18.69 19.34 -23.68
C ILE A 335 19.72 19.51 -24.79
N GLY A 336 21.01 19.41 -24.45
CA GLY A 336 22.08 19.34 -25.43
C GLY A 336 22.09 18.00 -26.15
N ASN A 337 22.72 17.94 -27.34
CA ASN A 337 22.87 16.70 -28.13
C ASN A 337 21.57 15.90 -28.27
N ILE A 338 20.48 16.60 -28.60
CA ILE A 338 19.09 16.10 -28.54
C ILE A 338 18.98 14.70 -29.15
N ALA A 339 19.41 14.54 -30.40
CA ALA A 339 19.30 13.28 -31.15
C ALA A 339 19.98 12.10 -30.43
N GLN A 340 21.14 12.31 -29.82
CA GLN A 340 21.85 11.24 -29.10
C GLN A 340 21.14 10.88 -27.79
N ASN A 341 20.69 11.91 -27.06
CA ASN A 341 20.14 11.74 -25.71
C ASN A 341 18.70 11.24 -25.68
N ILE A 342 17.97 11.23 -26.80
CA ILE A 342 16.59 10.74 -26.89
C ILE A 342 16.42 9.45 -27.71
N ALA A 343 17.48 8.95 -28.35
CA ALA A 343 17.40 7.83 -29.30
C ALA A 343 16.91 6.50 -28.67
N HIS A 344 17.03 6.33 -27.35
CA HIS A 344 16.52 5.16 -26.64
C HIS A 344 15.05 5.28 -26.23
N LEU A 345 14.47 6.49 -26.26
CA LEU A 345 13.08 6.73 -25.89
C LEU A 345 12.15 6.21 -27.00
N ASN A 346 10.91 5.87 -26.67
CA ASN A 346 9.83 5.63 -27.64
C ASN A 346 9.13 6.92 -28.07
N TYR A 347 9.01 7.87 -27.14
CA TYR A 347 8.34 9.16 -27.31
C TYR A 347 9.11 10.29 -26.61
N PHE A 348 9.21 11.44 -27.27
CA PHE A 348 9.81 12.64 -26.71
C PHE A 348 9.00 13.89 -27.08
N CYS A 349 8.72 14.76 -26.11
CA CYS A 349 8.16 16.09 -26.35
C CYS A 349 8.98 17.12 -25.59
N CYS A 350 9.35 18.21 -26.23
CA CYS A 350 10.07 19.30 -25.59
C CYS A 350 9.52 20.66 -26.02
N ILE A 351 9.18 21.50 -25.05
CA ILE A 351 8.87 22.90 -25.26
C ILE A 351 10.17 23.67 -25.02
N THR A 352 10.82 24.10 -26.10
CA THR A 352 12.12 24.78 -26.04
C THR A 352 12.21 25.93 -27.04
N PRO A 353 12.66 27.12 -26.62
CA PRO A 353 12.88 28.22 -27.55
C PRO A 353 14.12 28.03 -28.44
N GLU A 354 14.98 27.03 -28.17
CA GLU A 354 16.36 26.95 -28.69
C GLU A 354 16.58 25.96 -29.84
N LEU A 355 15.52 25.37 -30.41
CA LEU A 355 15.69 24.38 -31.48
C LEU A 355 16.35 24.99 -32.73
N THR A 356 17.54 24.49 -33.11
CA THR A 356 18.28 24.97 -34.28
C THR A 356 18.02 24.11 -35.52
N GLY A 357 18.40 24.62 -36.69
CA GLY A 357 18.31 23.85 -37.95
C GLY A 357 19.26 22.64 -37.99
N GLU A 358 20.41 22.74 -37.31
CA GLU A 358 21.35 21.63 -37.16
C GLU A 358 20.74 20.52 -36.29
N ASP A 359 20.07 20.88 -35.18
CA ASP A 359 19.34 19.91 -34.36
C ASP A 359 18.29 19.16 -35.18
N VAL A 360 17.53 19.88 -36.02
CA VAL A 360 16.54 19.29 -36.92
C VAL A 360 17.17 18.28 -37.87
N LEU A 361 18.35 18.58 -38.42
CA LEU A 361 19.08 17.67 -39.29
C LEU A 361 19.57 16.43 -38.53
N GLN A 362 20.12 16.61 -37.33
CA GLN A 362 20.60 15.50 -36.48
C GLN A 362 19.45 14.59 -36.06
N ILE A 363 18.31 15.15 -35.63
CA ILE A 363 17.11 14.40 -35.27
C ILE A 363 16.59 13.62 -36.49
N LYS A 364 16.49 14.27 -37.66
CA LYS A 364 16.13 13.59 -38.91
C LYS A 364 17.05 12.40 -39.20
N ASN A 365 18.36 12.59 -39.09
CA ASN A 365 19.35 11.54 -39.38
C ASN A 365 19.27 10.39 -38.37
N MET A 366 19.01 10.67 -37.09
CA MET A 366 18.77 9.64 -36.06
C MET A 366 17.66 8.65 -36.48
N PHE A 367 16.57 9.14 -37.08
CA PHE A 367 15.46 8.26 -37.53
C PHE A 367 15.84 7.31 -38.68
N PHE A 368 16.94 7.57 -39.41
CA PHE A 368 17.47 6.69 -40.47
C PHE A 368 18.38 5.58 -39.95
N HIS A 369 18.69 5.57 -38.66
CA HIS A 369 19.39 4.49 -37.98
C HIS A 369 18.41 3.63 -37.16
N PRO A 370 18.77 2.39 -36.78
CA PRO A 370 18.00 1.61 -35.83
C PRO A 370 17.89 2.34 -34.49
N THR A 371 16.68 2.81 -34.14
CA THR A 371 16.38 3.54 -32.90
C THR A 371 15.01 3.13 -32.38
N GLN A 372 14.78 3.20 -31.06
CA GLN A 372 13.49 2.87 -30.45
C GLN A 372 12.45 3.99 -30.65
N ILE A 373 12.90 5.21 -30.93
CA ILE A 373 12.02 6.36 -31.01
C ILE A 373 11.07 6.26 -32.20
N SER A 374 9.78 6.39 -31.90
CA SER A 374 8.69 6.32 -32.88
C SER A 374 8.20 7.71 -33.26
N SER A 375 8.26 8.66 -32.33
CA SER A 375 7.89 10.05 -32.56
C SER A 375 8.57 11.00 -31.58
N CYS A 376 8.93 12.19 -32.07
CA CYS A 376 9.32 13.31 -31.22
C CYS A 376 8.71 14.63 -31.69
N HIS A 377 8.41 15.51 -30.74
CA HIS A 377 7.74 16.78 -30.95
C HIS A 377 8.49 17.90 -30.26
N PHE A 378 8.60 19.04 -30.94
CA PHE A 378 9.22 20.23 -30.38
C PHE A 378 8.32 21.42 -30.62
N LEU A 379 7.98 22.13 -29.54
CA LEU A 379 7.35 23.45 -29.62
C LEU A 379 8.47 24.50 -29.54
N PHE A 380 8.62 25.30 -30.58
CA PHE A 380 9.66 26.33 -30.71
C PHE A 380 9.04 27.71 -30.91
N ARG A 381 9.44 28.68 -30.09
CA ARG A 381 8.91 30.06 -30.14
C ARG A 381 9.67 30.99 -31.12
N GLY A 382 10.70 30.48 -31.81
CA GLY A 382 11.58 31.27 -32.69
C GLY A 382 11.10 31.34 -34.15
N SER A 383 11.04 32.55 -34.73
CA SER A 383 10.68 32.79 -36.13
C SER A 383 11.75 32.32 -37.14
N ASN A 384 13.03 32.36 -36.75
CA ASN A 384 14.17 32.09 -37.64
C ASN A 384 14.25 30.62 -38.11
N LEU A 385 13.80 29.67 -37.29
CA LEU A 385 13.82 28.26 -37.67
C LEU A 385 12.93 28.02 -38.91
N LYS A 386 11.75 28.66 -38.98
CA LYS A 386 10.78 28.48 -40.07
C LYS A 386 11.34 28.84 -41.45
N GLN A 387 12.18 29.87 -41.53
CA GLN A 387 12.79 30.30 -42.80
C GLN A 387 13.92 29.35 -43.22
N ASN A 388 14.73 28.90 -42.26
CA ASN A 388 15.89 28.04 -42.56
C ASN A 388 15.54 26.58 -42.79
N LEU A 389 14.36 26.11 -42.36
CA LEU A 389 13.94 24.70 -42.49
C LEU A 389 13.95 24.17 -43.93
N TYR A 390 13.63 25.00 -44.92
CA TYR A 390 13.70 24.61 -46.34
C TYR A 390 15.14 24.27 -46.77
N ASN A 391 16.15 24.94 -46.18
CA ASN A 391 17.55 24.66 -46.48
C ASN A 391 17.97 23.28 -45.94
N PHE A 392 17.40 22.83 -44.82
CA PHE A 392 17.76 21.56 -44.18
C PHE A 392 16.90 20.36 -44.62
N LEU A 393 15.62 20.60 -44.89
CA LEU A 393 14.64 19.55 -45.21
C LEU A 393 14.30 19.48 -46.71
N GLY A 394 14.64 20.51 -47.49
CA GLY A 394 14.21 20.67 -48.87
C GLY A 394 12.80 21.24 -49.01
N PRO A 395 12.23 21.30 -50.23
CA PRO A 395 10.89 21.81 -50.47
C PRO A 395 9.83 20.94 -49.77
N ALA A 396 8.82 21.57 -49.18
CA ALA A 396 7.71 20.89 -48.55
C ALA A 396 6.72 20.35 -49.58
N GLN A 397 6.00 19.29 -49.23
CA GLN A 397 4.84 18.79 -49.98
C GLN A 397 3.65 19.70 -49.65
N GLU A 398 3.60 20.89 -50.26
CA GLU A 398 2.51 21.85 -50.06
C GLU A 398 1.25 21.35 -50.79
N ARG A 399 0.14 21.22 -50.05
CA ARG A 399 -1.19 20.91 -50.62
C ARG A 399 -2.07 22.12 -50.38
N HIS A 400 -2.11 23.01 -51.37
CA HIS A 400 -2.94 24.23 -51.46
C HIS A 400 -2.45 25.47 -50.69
N GLU A 401 -2.72 26.64 -51.27
CA GLU A 401 -2.22 27.98 -50.88
C GLU A 401 -2.67 28.47 -49.48
N ASN A 402 -3.54 27.72 -48.79
CA ASN A 402 -4.10 28.06 -47.47
C ASN A 402 -3.71 27.09 -46.34
N ASP A 403 -2.83 26.11 -46.57
CA ASP A 403 -2.49 25.13 -45.54
C ASP A 403 -1.38 25.68 -44.60
N HIS A 404 -1.72 25.95 -43.34
CA HIS A 404 -0.76 26.30 -42.28
C HIS A 404 0.16 25.13 -41.90
N VAL A 405 -0.02 23.97 -42.55
CA VAL A 405 0.70 22.73 -42.29
C VAL A 405 1.72 22.46 -43.40
N LYS A 406 3.00 22.38 -43.03
CA LYS A 406 4.07 21.95 -43.94
C LYS A 406 4.44 20.50 -43.66
N LYS A 407 4.58 19.68 -44.71
CA LYS A 407 4.85 18.25 -44.61
C LYS A 407 6.05 17.84 -45.46
N TRP A 408 6.88 16.97 -44.93
CA TRP A 408 7.95 16.29 -45.64
C TRP A 408 7.84 14.79 -45.39
N SER A 409 8.14 14.00 -46.42
CA SER A 409 8.20 12.54 -46.32
C SER A 409 9.54 12.07 -46.85
N PHE A 410 10.30 11.35 -46.03
CA PHE A 410 11.62 10.83 -46.38
C PHE A 410 11.58 9.30 -46.34
N ARG A 411 12.02 8.66 -47.43
CA ARG A 411 12.20 7.20 -47.43
C ARG A 411 13.35 6.84 -46.50
N SER A 412 13.11 5.92 -45.56
CA SER A 412 14.17 5.41 -44.71
C SER A 412 15.05 4.43 -45.49
N PRO A 413 16.36 4.36 -45.22
CA PRO A 413 17.21 3.24 -45.65
C PRO A 413 16.74 1.89 -45.11
N ILE A 414 15.99 1.91 -43.99
CA ILE A 414 15.38 0.71 -43.41
C ILE A 414 14.13 0.36 -44.21
N ALA A 415 14.05 -0.88 -44.70
CA ALA A 415 12.94 -1.35 -45.53
C ALA A 415 11.58 -1.12 -44.84
N GLN A 416 10.58 -0.72 -45.64
CA GLN A 416 9.20 -0.46 -45.20
C GLN A 416 9.05 0.65 -44.15
N GLN A 417 10.05 1.51 -43.97
CA GLN A 417 9.96 2.67 -43.07
C GLN A 417 9.98 4.01 -43.83
N GLU A 418 9.16 4.94 -43.38
CA GLU A 418 9.11 6.32 -43.86
C GLU A 418 9.14 7.28 -42.67
N LEU A 419 9.96 8.32 -42.75
CA LEU A 419 9.97 9.42 -41.79
C LEU A 419 9.06 10.52 -42.30
N LYS A 420 8.03 10.87 -41.53
CA LYS A 420 7.21 12.06 -41.75
C LYS A 420 7.64 13.18 -40.83
N VAL A 421 7.93 14.33 -41.40
CA VAL A 421 8.17 15.57 -40.66
C VAL A 421 7.01 16.51 -40.95
N THR A 422 6.36 17.00 -39.91
CA THR A 422 5.22 17.92 -40.02
C THR A 422 5.49 19.16 -39.20
N ILE A 423 5.19 20.33 -39.75
CA ILE A 423 5.22 21.59 -39.02
C ILE A 423 3.84 22.22 -39.05
N ILE A 424 3.33 22.55 -37.87
CA ILE A 424 2.04 23.22 -37.67
C ILE A 424 2.29 24.35 -36.68
N HIS A 425 2.06 25.59 -37.10
CA HIS A 425 2.37 26.79 -36.31
C HIS A 425 3.81 26.79 -35.78
N GLU A 426 3.99 26.57 -34.48
CA GLU A 426 5.26 26.58 -33.74
C GLU A 426 5.72 25.17 -33.34
N THR A 427 5.06 24.14 -33.86
CA THR A 427 5.37 22.75 -33.52
C THR A 427 5.97 22.05 -34.71
N ILE A 428 7.15 21.44 -34.53
CA ILE A 428 7.73 20.47 -35.46
C ILE A 428 7.60 19.06 -34.89
N SER A 429 7.16 18.12 -35.72
CA SER A 429 6.89 16.74 -35.34
C SER A 429 7.61 15.79 -36.29
N PHE A 430 8.35 14.83 -35.75
CA PHE A 430 8.97 13.74 -36.47
C PHE A 430 8.24 12.45 -36.10
N LYS A 431 7.80 11.68 -37.08
CA LYS A 431 7.07 10.43 -36.86
C LYS A 431 7.53 9.36 -37.82
N ARG A 432 7.93 8.21 -37.27
CA ARG A 432 8.19 7.00 -38.05
C ARG A 432 6.87 6.34 -38.44
N ILE A 433 6.74 6.00 -39.71
CA ILE A 433 5.64 5.21 -40.26
C ILE A 433 6.22 3.88 -40.74
N ILE A 434 5.66 2.78 -40.25
CA ILE A 434 5.95 1.42 -40.72
C ILE A 434 4.83 1.05 -41.70
N LYS A 435 5.19 0.66 -42.92
CA LYS A 435 4.25 0.35 -44.02
C LYS A 435 4.02 -1.14 -44.18
#